data_AF-A0A495X589-F1
#
_entry.id   AF-A0A495X589-F1
#
_cell.length_a   1.000
_cell.length_b   1.000
_cell.length_c   1.000
_cell.angle_alpha   90.00
_cell.angle_beta   90.00
_cell.angle_gamma   90.00
#
_symmetry.space_group_name_H-M   'P 1'
#
loop_
_entity.id
_entity.type
_entity.pdbx_description
1 polymer ?
#
loop_
_entity_poly.entity_id
_entity_poly.type
_entity_poly.pdbx_seq_one_letter_code
_entity_poly.pdbx_strand_id
1 'polypeptide(L)'
;MNTEETGMTIAMIERDEASGTNAHGYHHTRVVEIAGQIVRARVERDFYLDQSLAVTEVLNNQMTWTSLAADAPGNWWHDTPTPRLDTHAVTILGPLTERLLHRAAAILATTPTTQVISPHVHGAISALLATNEGFDAEHRIDPDDINWAYTHGGALHIIEHSDGSVTFTKAHRNNCPFITSAGTNDCDERCDFPTPAQREHELSG
;
A
#
# COMPACT_ATOMS: atom_id res chain seq x y z
N MET A 1 -3.59 37.85 14.88
CA MET A 1 -4.07 37.71 13.49
C MET A 1 -4.00 36.24 13.20
N ASN A 2 -5.13 35.55 13.33
CA ASN A 2 -5.21 34.10 13.27
C ASN A 2 -5.24 33.70 11.80
N THR A 3 -4.27 32.92 11.37
CA THR A 3 -4.28 32.25 10.09
C THR A 3 -5.22 31.06 10.22
N GLU A 4 -6.43 31.18 9.68
CA GLU A 4 -7.30 30.03 9.45
C GLU A 4 -6.70 29.22 8.30
N GLU A 5 -5.96 28.16 8.65
CA GLU A 5 -5.71 27.04 7.75
C GLU A 5 -7.07 26.38 7.48
N THR A 6 -7.75 26.86 6.46
CA THR A 6 -8.93 26.21 5.93
C THR A 6 -8.42 24.93 5.28
N GLY A 7 -8.54 23.79 5.97
CA GLY A 7 -8.28 22.49 5.38
C GLY A 7 -9.09 22.38 4.10
N MET A 8 -8.43 22.50 2.96
CA MET A 8 -9.06 22.42 1.65
C MET A 8 -9.52 20.98 1.48
N THR A 9 -10.77 20.71 1.84
CA THR A 9 -11.43 19.45 1.51
C THR A 9 -11.35 19.33 -0.01
N ILE A 10 -10.65 18.32 -0.51
CA ILE A 10 -10.58 18.08 -1.94
C ILE A 10 -11.98 17.74 -2.41
N ALA A 11 -12.58 18.65 -3.16
CA ALA A 11 -13.89 18.44 -3.75
C ALA A 11 -13.80 17.28 -4.73
N MET A 12 -14.64 16.26 -4.52
CA MET A 12 -14.89 15.20 -5.50
C MET A 12 -16.12 15.61 -6.32
N ILE A 13 -15.96 15.70 -7.63
CA ILE A 13 -17.06 16.06 -8.54
C ILE A 13 -17.48 14.81 -9.30
N GLU A 14 -18.73 14.36 -9.13
CA GLU A 14 -19.25 13.20 -9.84
C GLU A 14 -19.30 13.46 -11.36
N ARG A 15 -18.81 12.49 -12.13
CA ARG A 15 -18.81 12.53 -13.61
C ARG A 15 -19.71 11.46 -14.21
N ASP A 16 -19.65 10.24 -13.67
CA ASP A 16 -20.43 9.10 -14.13
C ASP A 16 -20.58 8.05 -13.03
N GLU A 17 -21.69 7.31 -13.03
CA GLU A 17 -21.97 6.23 -12.09
C GLU A 17 -22.69 5.10 -12.82
N ALA A 18 -22.17 3.89 -12.67
CA ALA A 18 -22.72 2.69 -13.30
C ALA A 18 -22.74 1.53 -12.31
N SER A 19 -23.84 0.77 -12.33
CA SER A 19 -23.95 -0.47 -11.56
C SER A 19 -24.69 -1.53 -12.36
N GLY A 20 -24.43 -2.78 -12.02
CA GLY A 20 -25.09 -3.90 -12.67
C GLY A 20 -24.95 -5.17 -11.86
N THR A 21 -25.92 -6.06 -12.06
CA THR A 21 -25.99 -7.37 -11.41
C THR A 21 -26.30 -8.39 -12.50
N ASN A 22 -25.64 -9.55 -12.42
CA ASN A 22 -25.93 -10.71 -13.24
C ASN A 22 -25.92 -11.99 -12.38
N ALA A 23 -26.05 -13.16 -13.01
CA ALA A 23 -26.09 -14.43 -12.29
C ALA A 23 -24.75 -14.82 -11.63
N HIS A 24 -23.65 -14.18 -12.01
CA HIS A 24 -22.28 -14.51 -11.60
C HIS A 24 -21.63 -13.46 -10.70
N GLY A 25 -22.15 -12.24 -10.70
CA GLY A 25 -21.58 -11.16 -9.95
C GLY A 25 -22.39 -9.88 -10.00
N TYR A 26 -21.90 -8.88 -9.29
CA TYR A 26 -22.40 -7.53 -9.35
C TYR A 26 -21.26 -6.54 -9.25
N HIS A 27 -21.43 -5.39 -9.88
CA HIS A 27 -20.40 -4.37 -9.95
C HIS A 27 -20.97 -2.99 -9.68
N HIS A 28 -20.10 -2.12 -9.21
CA HIS A 28 -20.35 -0.71 -9.00
C HIS A 28 -19.11 0.07 -9.43
N THR A 29 -19.32 1.03 -10.33
CA THR A 29 -18.29 1.90 -10.87
C THR A 29 -18.71 3.34 -10.68
N ARG A 30 -17.80 4.16 -10.15
CA ARG A 30 -17.96 5.61 -10.09
C ARG A 30 -16.77 6.28 -10.75
N VAL A 31 -17.03 7.31 -11.53
CA VAL A 31 -16.03 8.19 -12.15
C VAL A 31 -16.23 9.57 -11.56
N VAL A 32 -15.18 10.09 -10.97
CA VAL A 32 -15.16 11.39 -10.31
C VAL A 32 -13.97 12.20 -10.79
N GLU A 33 -14.02 13.52 -10.61
CA GLU A 33 -12.84 14.37 -10.68
C GLU A 33 -12.36 14.69 -9.27
N ILE A 34 -11.05 14.50 -9.04
CA ILE A 34 -10.36 14.74 -7.77
C ILE A 34 -9.13 15.58 -8.07
N ALA A 35 -9.06 16.80 -7.53
CA ALA A 35 -7.92 17.71 -7.75
C ALA A 35 -7.54 17.91 -9.24
N GLY A 36 -8.55 17.96 -10.12
CA GLY A 36 -8.35 18.10 -11.58
C GLY A 36 -7.95 16.82 -12.31
N GLN A 37 -7.85 15.69 -11.62
CA GLN A 37 -7.59 14.36 -12.20
C GLN A 37 -8.89 13.57 -12.32
N ILE A 38 -9.10 12.87 -13.44
CA ILE A 38 -10.22 11.94 -13.59
C ILE A 38 -9.85 10.61 -12.93
N VAL A 39 -10.64 10.20 -11.94
CA VAL A 39 -10.46 8.99 -11.16
C VAL A 39 -11.68 8.10 -11.33
N ARG A 40 -11.45 6.79 -11.52
CA ARG A 40 -12.50 5.78 -11.58
C ARG A 40 -12.29 4.76 -10.47
N ALA A 41 -13.28 4.58 -9.61
CA ALA A 41 -13.35 3.46 -8.69
C ALA A 41 -14.19 2.34 -9.33
N ARG A 42 -13.64 1.13 -9.39
CA ARG A 42 -14.30 -0.09 -9.86
C ARG A 42 -14.30 -1.12 -8.77
N VAL A 43 -15.48 -1.61 -8.44
CA VAL A 43 -15.67 -2.71 -7.51
C VAL A 43 -16.51 -3.75 -8.21
N GLU A 44 -15.99 -4.97 -8.30
CA GLU A 44 -16.66 -6.11 -8.90
C GLU A 44 -16.60 -7.28 -7.94
N ARG A 45 -17.78 -7.76 -7.56
CA ARG A 45 -17.96 -8.95 -6.74
C ARG A 45 -18.41 -10.09 -7.62
N ASP A 46 -17.49 -11.00 -7.90
CA ASP A 46 -17.76 -12.25 -8.61
C ASP A 46 -17.88 -13.42 -7.62
N PHE A 47 -18.61 -14.48 -7.98
CA PHE A 47 -18.69 -15.76 -7.25
C PHE A 47 -17.37 -16.34 -6.78
N TYR A 48 -16.26 -16.02 -7.44
CA TYR A 48 -14.93 -16.44 -7.02
C TYR A 48 -14.10 -15.26 -6.51
N LEU A 49 -13.31 -15.52 -5.46
CA LEU A 49 -12.48 -14.50 -4.81
C LEU A 49 -11.43 -13.91 -5.76
N ASP A 50 -10.82 -14.77 -6.57
CA ASP A 50 -9.76 -14.44 -7.54
C ASP A 50 -10.27 -13.68 -8.77
N GLN A 51 -11.58 -13.71 -9.02
CA GLN A 51 -12.24 -12.96 -10.10
C GLN A 51 -12.83 -11.62 -9.62
N SER A 52 -12.81 -11.38 -8.31
CA SER A 52 -13.29 -10.13 -7.73
C SER A 52 -12.18 -9.07 -7.72
N LEU A 53 -12.56 -7.79 -7.79
CA LEU A 53 -11.61 -6.69 -7.74
C LEU A 53 -12.21 -5.45 -7.07
N ALA A 54 -11.36 -4.68 -6.41
CA ALA A 54 -11.71 -3.38 -5.86
C ALA A 54 -10.52 -2.44 -6.07
N VAL A 55 -10.62 -1.54 -7.03
CA VAL A 55 -9.51 -0.69 -7.49
C VAL A 55 -9.98 0.73 -7.76
N THR A 56 -9.12 1.70 -7.46
CA THR A 56 -9.20 3.05 -8.03
C THR A 56 -8.10 3.22 -9.06
N GLU A 57 -8.47 3.80 -10.20
CA GLU A 57 -7.56 4.08 -11.30
C GLU A 57 -7.63 5.57 -11.63
N VAL A 58 -6.51 6.16 -12.04
CA VAL A 58 -6.45 7.53 -12.56
C VAL A 58 -6.29 7.50 -14.08
N LEU A 59 -7.00 8.38 -14.79
CA LEU A 59 -6.83 8.55 -16.23
C LEU A 59 -5.56 9.36 -16.48
N ASN A 60 -4.57 8.75 -17.12
CA ASN A 60 -3.31 9.42 -17.41
C ASN A 60 -3.35 10.23 -18.72
N ASN A 61 -2.26 10.94 -19.02
CA ASN A 61 -2.13 11.78 -20.21
C ASN A 61 -2.15 11.01 -21.54
N GLN A 62 -2.00 9.68 -21.51
CA GLN A 62 -2.11 8.80 -22.66
C GLN A 62 -3.54 8.25 -22.85
N MET A 63 -4.51 8.74 -22.07
CA MET A 63 -5.90 8.28 -22.06
C MET A 63 -6.03 6.80 -21.68
N THR A 64 -5.13 6.30 -20.83
CA THR A 64 -5.23 4.96 -20.25
C THR A 64 -5.42 5.03 -18.73
N TRP A 65 -6.08 4.01 -18.18
CA TRP A 65 -6.35 3.91 -16.74
C TRP A 65 -5.14 3.28 -16.04
N THR A 66 -4.56 3.99 -15.09
CA THR A 66 -3.43 3.53 -14.28
C THR A 66 -3.91 3.27 -12.85
N SER A 67 -3.59 2.10 -12.29
CA SER A 67 -3.95 1.75 -10.91
C SER A 67 -3.35 2.74 -9.91
N LEU A 68 -4.18 3.29 -9.04
CA LEU A 68 -3.80 4.26 -8.01
C LEU A 68 -3.82 3.63 -6.61
N ALA A 69 -4.84 2.82 -6.33
CA ALA A 69 -4.98 2.08 -5.08
C ALA A 69 -5.92 0.90 -5.29
N ALA A 70 -5.76 -0.16 -4.50
CA ALA A 70 -6.64 -1.32 -4.51
C ALA A 70 -6.84 -1.85 -3.10
N ASP A 71 -7.99 -2.49 -2.88
CA ASP A 71 -8.26 -3.29 -1.69
C ASP A 71 -8.33 -4.77 -2.12
N ALA A 72 -7.48 -5.62 -1.53
CA ALA A 72 -7.45 -7.03 -1.86
C ALA A 72 -8.82 -7.68 -1.63
N PRO A 73 -9.32 -8.56 -2.53
CA PRO A 73 -10.63 -9.20 -2.37
C PRO A 73 -10.82 -9.89 -1.02
N GLY A 74 -9.77 -10.50 -0.47
CA GLY A 74 -9.80 -11.16 0.85
C GLY A 74 -10.28 -10.26 2.00
N ASN A 75 -10.13 -8.94 1.87
CA ASN A 75 -10.48 -7.96 2.90
C ASN A 75 -11.97 -7.59 2.93
N TRP A 76 -12.76 -7.95 1.91
CA TRP A 76 -14.16 -7.48 1.79
C TRP A 76 -15.12 -8.51 1.17
N TRP A 77 -14.61 -9.51 0.45
CA TRP A 77 -15.42 -10.46 -0.30
C TRP A 77 -16.34 -11.31 0.58
N HIS A 78 -15.91 -11.64 1.80
CA HIS A 78 -16.69 -12.39 2.79
C HIS A 78 -17.78 -11.55 3.46
N ASP A 79 -17.60 -10.24 3.51
CA ASP A 79 -18.55 -9.28 4.09
C ASP A 79 -19.61 -8.82 3.07
N THR A 80 -19.48 -9.26 1.82
CA THR A 80 -20.43 -8.95 0.75
C THR A 80 -21.28 -10.19 0.42
N PRO A 81 -22.61 -10.04 0.27
CA PRO A 81 -23.48 -11.17 -0.05
C PRO A 81 -23.07 -11.89 -1.34
N THR A 82 -23.29 -13.21 -1.36
CA THR A 82 -23.15 -14.02 -2.57
C THR A 82 -24.06 -13.47 -3.69
N PRO A 83 -23.58 -13.40 -4.95
CA PRO A 83 -24.36 -12.85 -6.05
C PRO A 83 -25.72 -13.54 -6.26
N ARG A 84 -26.75 -12.72 -6.43
CA ARG A 84 -28.13 -13.11 -6.79
C ARG A 84 -28.73 -12.08 -7.73
N LEU A 85 -29.72 -12.46 -8.54
CA LEU A 85 -30.33 -11.56 -9.53
C LEU A 85 -31.01 -10.31 -8.92
N ASP A 86 -31.44 -10.40 -7.66
CA ASP A 86 -32.07 -9.31 -6.89
C ASP A 86 -31.06 -8.47 -6.07
N THR A 87 -29.76 -8.71 -6.25
CA THR A 87 -28.72 -7.98 -5.51
C THR A 87 -28.71 -6.51 -5.93
N HIS A 88 -28.84 -5.61 -4.96
CA HIS A 88 -28.69 -4.17 -5.13
C HIS A 88 -27.21 -3.75 -5.02
N ALA A 89 -26.50 -3.80 -6.15
CA ALA A 89 -25.04 -3.57 -6.23
C ALA A 89 -24.59 -2.25 -5.58
N VAL A 90 -25.27 -1.14 -5.87
CA VAL A 90 -24.96 0.20 -5.31
C VAL A 90 -25.03 0.20 -3.78
N THR A 91 -26.07 -0.41 -3.21
CA THR A 91 -26.26 -0.45 -1.76
C THR A 91 -25.17 -1.25 -1.05
N ILE A 92 -24.71 -2.33 -1.67
CA ILE A 92 -23.71 -3.24 -1.08
C ILE A 92 -22.29 -2.71 -1.30
N LEU A 93 -21.95 -2.32 -2.53
CA LEU A 93 -20.60 -1.94 -2.91
C LEU A 93 -20.33 -0.44 -2.73
N GLY A 94 -21.37 0.40 -2.62
CA GLY A 94 -21.25 1.85 -2.45
C GLY A 94 -20.28 2.27 -1.35
N PRO A 95 -20.38 1.73 -0.12
CA PRO A 95 -19.43 2.05 0.95
C PRO A 95 -17.97 1.69 0.62
N LEU A 96 -17.75 0.57 -0.09
CA LEU A 96 -16.41 0.14 -0.53
C LEU A 96 -15.87 1.06 -1.62
N THR A 97 -16.70 1.42 -2.60
CA THR A 97 -16.38 2.40 -3.64
C THR A 97 -16.05 3.77 -3.04
N GLU A 98 -16.82 4.24 -2.06
CA GLU A 98 -16.59 5.51 -1.37
C GLU A 98 -15.27 5.52 -0.61
N ARG A 99 -14.96 4.44 0.12
CA ARG A 99 -13.68 4.30 0.83
C ARG A 99 -12.49 4.35 -0.13
N LEU A 100 -12.61 3.66 -1.26
CA LEU A 100 -11.61 3.67 -2.33
C LEU A 100 -11.40 5.08 -2.89
N LEU A 101 -12.47 5.83 -3.18
CA LEU A 101 -12.38 7.21 -3.66
C LEU A 101 -11.75 8.15 -2.64
N HIS A 102 -12.08 8.00 -1.35
CA HIS A 102 -11.42 8.74 -0.27
C HIS A 102 -9.92 8.45 -0.19
N ARG A 103 -9.52 7.18 -0.34
CA ARG A 103 -8.10 6.78 -0.40
C ARG A 103 -7.40 7.41 -1.60
N ALA A 104 -8.05 7.40 -2.78
CA ALA A 104 -7.54 8.07 -3.97
C ALA A 104 -7.36 9.58 -3.75
N ALA A 105 -8.33 10.26 -3.13
CA ALA A 105 -8.20 11.67 -2.79
C ALA A 105 -7.05 11.93 -1.81
N ALA A 106 -6.88 11.10 -0.78
CA ALA A 106 -5.75 11.25 0.14
C ALA A 106 -4.40 11.11 -0.58
N ILE A 107 -4.27 10.15 -1.50
CA ILE A 107 -3.04 9.97 -2.30
C ILE A 107 -2.79 11.20 -3.19
N LEU A 108 -3.81 11.67 -3.91
CA LEU A 108 -3.71 12.81 -4.82
C LEU A 108 -3.55 14.16 -4.10
N ALA A 109 -4.01 14.27 -2.85
CA ALA A 109 -3.79 15.43 -1.98
C ALA A 109 -2.32 15.58 -1.56
N THR A 110 -1.62 14.45 -1.49
CA THR A 110 -0.29 14.41 -0.91
C THR A 110 0.69 14.88 -1.97
N THR A 111 1.19 16.11 -1.83
CA THR A 111 2.38 16.53 -2.57
C THR A 111 3.46 15.48 -2.33
N PRO A 112 4.07 14.87 -3.36
CA PRO A 112 5.14 13.92 -3.14
C PRO A 112 6.25 14.63 -2.36
N THR A 113 6.32 14.33 -1.06
CA THR A 113 7.47 14.68 -0.25
C THR A 113 8.54 13.69 -0.64
N THR A 114 9.30 14.04 -1.67
CA THR A 114 10.57 13.37 -1.92
C THR A 114 11.43 13.66 -0.70
N GLN A 115 11.46 12.73 0.25
CA GLN A 115 12.51 12.75 1.27
C GLN A 115 13.83 12.73 0.52
N VAL A 116 14.74 13.62 0.90
CA VAL A 116 16.10 13.57 0.39
C VAL A 116 16.76 12.34 1.00
N ILE A 117 16.72 11.24 0.25
CA ILE A 117 17.46 10.02 0.54
C ILE A 117 18.89 10.25 0.04
N SER A 118 19.90 9.74 0.76
CA SER A 118 21.27 9.85 0.29
C SER A 118 21.44 9.18 -1.08
N PRO A 119 22.38 9.63 -1.93
CA PRO A 119 22.64 9.00 -3.22
C PRO A 119 23.00 7.51 -3.10
N HIS A 120 23.69 7.11 -2.02
CA HIS A 120 24.07 5.71 -1.81
C HIS A 120 22.84 4.86 -1.47
N VAL A 121 21.96 5.33 -0.58
CA VAL A 121 20.73 4.60 -0.24
C VAL A 121 19.79 4.53 -1.45
N HIS A 122 19.65 5.61 -2.22
CA HIS A 122 18.89 5.58 -3.47
C HIS A 122 19.45 4.54 -4.45
N GLY A 123 20.77 4.55 -4.69
CA GLY A 123 21.43 3.58 -5.56
C GLY A 123 21.26 2.14 -5.08
N ALA A 124 21.32 1.90 -3.77
CA ALA A 124 21.14 0.58 -3.19
C ALA A 124 19.69 0.08 -3.31
N ILE A 125 18.70 0.95 -3.15
CA ILE A 125 17.28 0.61 -3.42
C ILE A 125 17.09 0.26 -4.90
N SER A 126 17.66 1.05 -5.81
CA SER A 126 17.61 0.74 -7.25
C SER A 126 18.26 -0.62 -7.56
N ALA A 127 19.39 -0.95 -6.94
CA ALA A 127 20.06 -2.24 -7.12
C ALA A 127 19.22 -3.41 -6.58
N LEU A 128 18.57 -3.25 -5.43
CA LEU A 128 17.67 -4.26 -4.86
C LEU A 128 16.45 -4.51 -5.77
N LEU A 129 15.83 -3.46 -6.29
CA LEU A 129 14.71 -3.57 -7.23
C LEU A 129 15.16 -4.29 -8.51
N ALA A 130 16.30 -3.88 -9.08
CA ALA A 130 16.85 -4.51 -10.28
C ALA A 130 17.17 -6.00 -10.08
N THR A 131 17.65 -6.37 -8.89
CA THR A 131 18.05 -7.74 -8.56
C THR A 131 16.84 -8.65 -8.32
N ASN A 132 15.80 -8.14 -7.65
CA ASN A 132 14.64 -8.95 -7.26
C ASN A 132 13.53 -8.96 -8.31
N GLU A 133 13.31 -7.84 -8.99
CA GLU A 133 12.15 -7.62 -9.87
C GLU A 133 12.55 -7.39 -11.34
N GLY A 134 13.81 -7.01 -11.61
CA GLY A 134 14.32 -6.72 -12.95
C GLY A 134 14.68 -5.25 -13.17
N PHE A 135 15.51 -4.97 -14.18
CA PHE A 135 16.14 -3.64 -14.35
C PHE A 135 15.16 -2.50 -14.69
N ASP A 136 13.97 -2.83 -15.21
CA ASP A 136 12.89 -1.91 -15.57
C ASP A 136 11.62 -2.11 -14.72
N ALA A 137 11.76 -2.79 -13.59
CA ALA A 137 10.61 -3.20 -12.79
C ALA A 137 9.88 -2.04 -12.12
N GLU A 138 8.55 -2.18 -12.04
CA GLU A 138 7.68 -1.39 -11.17
C GLU A 138 7.15 -2.31 -10.07
N HIS A 139 7.40 -1.97 -8.81
CA HIS A 139 6.91 -2.72 -7.66
C HIS A 139 6.27 -1.77 -6.65
N ARG A 140 5.02 -2.07 -6.29
CA ARG A 140 4.27 -1.34 -5.27
C ARG A 140 4.22 -2.16 -3.99
N ILE A 141 4.58 -1.54 -2.87
CA ILE A 141 4.42 -2.10 -1.52
C ILE A 141 3.25 -1.40 -0.86
N ASP A 142 2.21 -2.15 -0.47
CA ASP A 142 1.02 -1.55 0.14
C ASP A 142 1.23 -1.22 1.63
N PRO A 143 0.45 -0.28 2.20
CA PRO A 143 0.60 0.12 3.62
C PRO A 143 0.48 -1.04 4.61
N ASP A 144 -0.32 -2.06 4.30
CA ASP A 144 -0.46 -3.25 5.14
C ASP A 144 0.81 -4.09 5.16
N ASP A 145 1.50 -4.23 4.01
CA ASP A 145 2.80 -4.90 3.92
C ASP A 145 3.87 -4.13 4.71
N ILE A 146 3.84 -2.79 4.62
CA ILE A 146 4.73 -1.91 5.38
C ILE A 146 4.48 -2.10 6.89
N ASN A 147 3.22 -2.09 7.32
CA ASN A 147 2.86 -2.28 8.71
C ASN A 147 3.22 -3.68 9.22
N TRP A 148 2.97 -4.72 8.42
CA TRP A 148 3.39 -6.08 8.73
C TRP A 148 4.90 -6.15 8.91
N ALA A 149 5.68 -5.55 8.00
CA ALA A 149 7.14 -5.50 8.10
C ALA A 149 7.62 -4.73 9.34
N TYR A 150 6.96 -3.66 9.77
CA TYR A 150 7.32 -2.96 11.01
C TYR A 150 6.99 -3.75 12.27
N THR A 151 5.91 -4.52 12.24
CA THR A 151 5.44 -5.31 13.40
C THR A 151 6.12 -6.67 13.52
N HIS A 152 6.72 -7.17 12.43
CA HIS A 152 7.37 -8.48 12.36
C HIS A 152 8.87 -8.35 12.05
N GLY A 153 9.70 -8.70 13.03
CA GLY A 153 11.17 -8.63 12.98
C GLY A 153 11.77 -7.48 13.82
N GLY A 154 13.08 -7.25 13.67
CA GLY A 154 13.77 -6.09 14.25
C GLY A 154 13.51 -4.80 13.47
N ALA A 155 13.90 -3.65 14.03
CA ALA A 155 13.88 -2.39 13.31
C ALA A 155 14.79 -2.47 12.07
N LEU A 156 14.37 -1.87 10.96
CA LEU A 156 15.25 -1.72 9.80
C LEU A 156 16.34 -0.72 10.13
N HIS A 157 17.58 -1.17 10.05
CA HIS A 157 18.77 -0.34 10.08
C HIS A 157 19.33 -0.19 8.68
N ILE A 158 19.65 1.06 8.32
CA ILE A 158 20.31 1.43 7.07
C ILE A 158 21.66 2.02 7.46
N ILE A 159 22.74 1.39 7.00
CA ILE A 159 24.10 1.78 7.33
C ILE A 159 24.81 2.13 6.02
N GLU A 160 25.23 3.38 5.90
CA GLU A 160 26.07 3.84 4.80
C GLU A 160 27.55 3.69 5.17
N HIS A 161 28.32 3.04 4.31
CA HIS A 161 29.74 2.82 4.50
C HIS A 161 30.56 3.90 3.79
N SER A 162 31.80 4.10 4.23
CA SER A 162 32.70 5.10 3.65
C SER A 162 33.11 4.79 2.20
N ASP A 163 32.95 3.55 1.75
CA ASP A 163 33.20 3.12 0.37
C ASP A 163 31.99 3.31 -0.56
N GLY A 164 30.88 3.86 -0.04
CA GLY A 164 29.64 4.10 -0.77
C GLY A 164 28.69 2.90 -0.81
N SER A 165 29.06 1.76 -0.22
CA SER A 165 28.15 0.63 -0.04
C SER A 165 27.11 0.92 1.04
N VAL A 166 25.99 0.20 1.00
CA VAL A 166 24.89 0.34 1.96
C VAL A 166 24.47 -1.03 2.47
N THR A 167 24.34 -1.18 3.78
CA THR A 167 23.76 -2.36 4.42
C THR A 167 22.34 -2.09 4.90
N PHE A 168 21.40 -2.91 4.46
CA PHE A 168 20.04 -2.99 5.01
C PHE A 168 19.96 -4.20 5.94
N THR A 169 19.55 -4.03 7.20
CA THR A 169 19.46 -5.15 8.13
C THR A 169 18.35 -4.98 9.16
N LYS A 170 17.63 -6.07 9.42
CA LYS A 170 16.67 -6.23 10.53
C LYS A 170 17.13 -7.27 11.55
N ALA A 171 18.33 -7.83 11.36
CA ALA A 171 18.87 -8.93 12.16
C ALA A 171 19.46 -8.46 13.51
N HIS A 172 19.51 -7.15 13.74
CA HIS A 172 20.18 -6.58 14.89
C HIS A 172 19.22 -5.75 15.74
N ARG A 173 19.42 -5.82 17.06
CA ARG A 173 18.86 -4.88 18.04
C ARG A 173 19.56 -3.52 17.95
N ASN A 174 18.88 -2.47 18.41
CA ASN A 174 19.39 -1.07 18.35
C ASN A 174 20.77 -0.88 19.03
N ASN A 175 21.11 -1.68 20.04
CA ASN A 175 22.38 -1.63 20.77
C ASN A 175 23.39 -2.71 20.33
N CYS A 176 23.18 -3.34 19.16
CA CYS A 176 24.11 -4.32 18.61
C CYS A 176 25.46 -3.65 18.27
N PRO A 177 26.61 -4.26 18.63
CA PRO A 177 27.93 -3.74 18.29
C PRO A 177 28.12 -3.47 16.79
N PHE A 178 27.63 -4.34 15.92
CA PHE A 178 27.63 -4.15 14.47
C PHE A 178 26.89 -2.86 14.07
N ILE A 179 25.69 -2.62 14.60
CA ILE A 179 24.95 -1.36 14.34
C ILE A 179 25.67 -0.14 14.90
N THR A 180 26.14 -0.20 16.16
CA THR A 180 26.81 0.95 16.81
C THR A 180 28.13 1.32 16.14
N SER A 181 28.75 0.37 15.43
CA SER A 181 29.99 0.56 14.71
C SER A 181 29.79 0.88 13.23
N ALA A 182 28.53 1.11 12.80
CA ALA A 182 28.20 1.27 11.38
C ALA A 182 28.73 0.11 10.52
N GLY A 183 28.61 -1.12 11.03
CA GLY A 183 29.04 -2.34 10.36
C GLY A 183 30.54 -2.56 10.27
N THR A 184 31.35 -1.78 11.00
CA THR A 184 32.82 -1.92 11.01
C THR A 184 33.34 -3.01 11.96
N ASN A 185 32.51 -3.51 12.88
CA ASN A 185 32.84 -4.60 13.81
C ASN A 185 31.87 -5.77 13.65
N ASP A 186 32.35 -6.99 13.89
CA ASP A 186 31.52 -8.21 13.85
C ASP A 186 30.41 -8.22 14.92
N CYS A 187 29.29 -8.87 14.56
CA CYS A 187 28.19 -9.14 15.48
C CYS A 187 28.58 -10.24 16.46
N ASP A 188 28.22 -10.10 17.73
CA ASP A 188 28.48 -11.12 18.78
C ASP A 188 27.51 -12.31 18.75
N GLU A 189 26.75 -12.47 17.64
CA GLU A 189 25.72 -13.50 17.39
C GLU A 189 24.57 -13.56 18.41
N ARG A 190 24.56 -12.70 19.44
CA ARG A 190 23.53 -12.65 20.49
C ARG A 190 22.39 -11.70 20.17
N CYS A 191 22.14 -11.47 18.88
CA CYS A 191 21.16 -10.50 18.39
C CYS A 191 19.88 -11.14 17.84
N ASP A 192 19.73 -12.46 17.96
CA ASP A 192 18.53 -13.16 17.50
C ASP A 192 17.28 -12.65 18.20
N PHE A 193 16.27 -12.31 17.40
CA PHE A 193 14.92 -12.07 17.90
C PHE A 193 14.23 -13.42 18.12
N PRO A 194 13.44 -13.59 19.20
CA PRO A 194 12.63 -14.78 19.35
C PRO A 194 11.70 -14.89 18.14
N THR A 195 11.75 -16.05 17.50
CA THR A 195 10.85 -16.41 16.41
C THR A 195 9.40 -16.28 16.87
N PRO A 196 8.42 -16.06 15.97
CA PRO A 196 7.01 -15.99 16.34
C PRO A 196 6.55 -17.18 17.20
N ALA A 197 7.02 -18.39 16.89
CA ALA A 197 6.76 -19.60 17.66
C ALA A 197 7.34 -19.57 19.09
N GLN A 198 8.45 -18.88 19.31
CA GLN A 198 9.04 -18.70 20.65
C GLN A 198 8.26 -17.66 21.47
N ARG A 199 7.75 -16.59 20.85
CA ARG A 199 6.90 -15.59 21.53
C ARG A 199 5.56 -16.16 21.99
N GLU A 200 4.93 -17.01 21.19
CA GLU A 200 3.66 -17.66 21.57
C GLU A 200 3.83 -18.58 22.79
N HIS A 201 5.00 -19.23 22.91
CA HIS A 201 5.32 -20.12 24.02
C HIS A 201 5.63 -19.36 25.32
N GLU A 202 6.20 -18.15 25.23
CA GLU A 202 6.45 -17.26 26.37
C GLU A 202 5.19 -16.55 26.88
N LEU A 203 4.18 -16.37 26.03
CA LEU A 203 2.88 -15.79 26.42
C LEU A 203 1.89 -16.83 26.98
N SER A 204 2.20 -18.12 26.82
CA SER A 204 1.34 -19.26 27.23
C SER A 204 1.86 -20.02 28.46
N GLY A 205 2.98 -19.60 29.05
CA GLY A 205 3.58 -20.16 30.26
C GLY A 205 3.65 -19.17 31.41
#